data_AF-A0A7Z7I1Q6-F1
#
_entry.id   AF-A0A7Z7I1Q6-F1
#
_cell.length_a   1.000
_cell.length_b   1.000
_cell.length_c   1.000
_cell.angle_alpha   90.00
_cell.angle_beta   90.00
_cell.angle_gamma   90.00
#
_symmetry.space_group_name_H-M   'P 1'
#
loop_
_entity.id
_entity.type
_entity.pdbx_description
1 polymer ?
#
loop_
_entity_poly.entity_id
_entity_poly.type
_entity_poly.pdbx_seq_one_letter_code
_entity_poly.pdbx_strand_id
1 'polypeptide(L)'
;MLVERTSRLVLLAKMDDATAASALAGFSAKLNSIPEPLRHSFTYDQGKELTRHQELAAATGVRVYFCDPHSPWQRGTCENTNGLLRQYLPKGTDLSVYTQDELDAIADSLNNRPRATHAFYSPLEVFAATLASATQPQNAKH
;
A
#
# COMPACT_ATOMS: atom_id res chain seq x y z
N MET A 1 -2.12 -2.27 6.19
CA MET A 1 -1.67 -1.14 5.34
C MET A 1 -1.03 -1.68 4.07
N LEU A 2 -1.03 -0.89 3.01
CA LEU A 2 -0.29 -1.14 1.78
C LEU A 2 0.67 0.04 1.55
N VAL A 3 1.85 -0.24 1.01
CA VAL A 3 2.85 0.80 0.68
C VAL A 3 3.37 0.56 -0.73
N GLU A 4 3.16 1.52 -1.63
CA GLU A 4 3.73 1.49 -2.98
C GLU A 4 5.26 1.67 -2.89
N ARG A 5 6.02 0.82 -3.57
CA ARG A 5 7.45 0.67 -3.31
C ARG A 5 8.27 1.84 -3.86
N THR A 6 7.85 2.43 -4.98
CA THR A 6 8.59 3.48 -5.68
C THR A 6 8.43 4.83 -4.98
N SER A 7 7.19 5.26 -4.80
CA SER A 7 6.78 6.55 -4.24
C SER A 7 6.62 6.54 -2.72
N ARG A 8 6.52 5.36 -2.10
CA ARG A 8 6.15 5.19 -0.69
C ARG A 8 4.75 5.66 -0.35
N LEU A 9 3.86 5.75 -1.35
CA LEU A 9 2.45 6.06 -1.15
C LEU A 9 1.84 5.01 -0.19
N VAL A 10 1.22 5.47 0.87
CA VAL A 10 0.59 4.65 1.91
C VAL A 10 -0.91 4.61 1.66
N LEU A 11 -1.48 3.40 1.73
CA LEU A 11 -2.92 3.18 1.74
C LEU A 11 -3.28 2.39 3.00
N LEU A 12 -4.29 2.87 3.73
CA LEU A 12 -4.79 2.20 4.93
C LEU A 12 -6.15 1.59 4.62
N ALA A 13 -6.25 0.26 4.72
CA ALA A 13 -7.53 -0.44 4.63
C ALA A 13 -8.06 -0.69 6.04
N LYS A 14 -9.25 -0.19 6.35
CA LYS A 14 -10.01 -0.61 7.53
C LYS A 14 -10.45 -2.06 7.30
N MET A 15 -10.23 -2.88 8.33
CA MET A 15 -10.74 -4.25 8.38
C MET A 15 -11.57 -4.37 9.66
N ASP A 16 -12.68 -5.09 9.57
CA ASP A 16 -13.56 -5.30 10.74
C ASP A 16 -13.01 -6.37 11.67
N ASP A 17 -12.24 -7.31 11.13
CA ASP A 17 -11.52 -8.33 11.86
C ASP A 17 -10.24 -8.76 11.12
N ALA A 18 -9.47 -9.66 11.73
CA ALA A 18 -8.25 -10.24 11.15
C ALA A 18 -8.52 -11.47 10.27
N THR A 19 -9.69 -11.57 9.64
CA THR A 19 -10.01 -12.70 8.76
C THR A 19 -9.51 -12.47 7.34
N ALA A 20 -9.34 -13.56 6.59
CA ALA A 20 -8.98 -13.48 5.18
C ALA A 20 -10.06 -12.83 4.30
N ALA A 21 -11.33 -12.86 4.74
CA ALA A 21 -12.42 -12.18 4.04
C ALA A 21 -12.31 -10.66 4.17
N SER A 22 -12.09 -10.16 5.39
CA SER A 22 -11.89 -8.73 5.65
C SER A 22 -10.64 -8.21 4.94
N ALA A 23 -9.54 -8.96 4.97
CA ALA A 23 -8.32 -8.62 4.25
C ALA A 23 -8.52 -8.57 2.74
N LEU A 24 -9.20 -9.57 2.15
CA LEU A 24 -9.54 -9.59 0.73
C LEU A 24 -10.36 -8.36 0.35
N ALA A 25 -11.43 -8.04 1.08
CA ALA A 25 -12.29 -6.90 0.79
C ALA A 25 -11.54 -5.56 0.89
N GLY A 26 -10.86 -5.33 2.02
CA GLY A 26 -10.13 -4.09 2.27
C GLY A 26 -8.97 -3.87 1.31
N PHE A 27 -8.16 -4.90 1.06
CA PHE A 27 -7.04 -4.78 0.13
C PHE A 27 -7.49 -4.68 -1.32
N SER A 28 -8.55 -5.39 -1.72
CA SER A 28 -9.10 -5.24 -3.07
C SER A 28 -9.59 -3.82 -3.31
N ALA A 29 -10.31 -3.23 -2.34
CA ALA A 29 -10.79 -1.86 -2.45
C ALA A 29 -9.62 -0.85 -2.62
N LYS A 30 -8.58 -0.95 -1.77
CA LYS A 30 -7.42 -0.04 -1.84
C LYS A 30 -6.52 -0.30 -3.04
N LEU A 31 -6.38 -1.54 -3.50
CA LEU A 31 -5.69 -1.82 -4.75
C LEU A 31 -6.50 -1.29 -5.93
N ASN A 32 -7.82 -1.46 -5.97
CA ASN A 32 -8.67 -0.95 -7.06
C ASN A 32 -8.74 0.58 -7.14
N SER A 33 -8.35 1.31 -6.09
CA SER A 33 -8.19 2.78 -6.19
C SER A 33 -6.89 3.22 -6.87
N ILE A 34 -5.94 2.30 -7.11
CA ILE A 34 -4.73 2.58 -7.89
C ILE A 34 -5.04 2.33 -9.38
N PRO A 35 -4.62 3.21 -10.30
CA PRO A 35 -4.77 2.95 -11.74
C PRO A 35 -4.11 1.64 -12.16
N GLU A 36 -4.81 0.81 -12.94
CA GLU A 36 -4.34 -0.48 -13.44
C GLU A 36 -2.90 -0.50 -13.97
N PRO A 37 -2.43 0.51 -14.75
CA PRO A 37 -1.05 0.51 -15.25
C PRO A 37 0.03 0.49 -14.17
N LEU A 38 -0.28 0.87 -12.92
CA LEU A 38 0.67 0.86 -11.80
C LEU A 38 0.50 -0.33 -10.86
N ARG A 39 -0.51 -1.18 -11.09
CA ARG A 39 -0.88 -2.32 -10.22
C ARG A 39 -0.20 -3.61 -10.64
N HIS A 40 1.12 -3.65 -10.56
CA HIS A 40 1.90 -4.77 -11.09
C HIS A 40 1.96 -5.98 -10.17
N SER A 41 2.30 -5.76 -8.90
CA SER A 41 2.51 -6.82 -7.94
C SER A 41 2.26 -6.36 -6.51
N PHE A 42 1.89 -7.32 -5.67
CA PHE A 42 1.66 -7.14 -4.25
C PHE A 42 2.50 -8.17 -3.50
N THR A 43 3.35 -7.71 -2.58
CA THR A 43 4.18 -8.58 -1.74
C THR A 43 3.70 -8.47 -0.30
N TYR A 44 3.49 -9.60 0.37
CA TYR A 44 3.01 -9.64 1.75
C TYR A 44 3.65 -10.76 2.56
N ASP A 45 3.48 -10.76 3.88
CA ASP A 45 3.93 -11.88 4.71
C ASP A 45 3.02 -13.11 4.55
N GLN A 46 3.47 -14.26 5.07
CA GLN A 46 2.72 -15.51 4.99
C GLN A 46 1.61 -15.60 6.05
N GLY A 47 1.02 -14.46 6.43
CA GLY A 47 -0.10 -14.37 7.37
C GLY A 47 -1.33 -15.12 6.84
N LYS A 48 -2.11 -15.69 7.78
CA LYS A 48 -3.35 -16.43 7.45
C LYS A 48 -4.41 -15.56 6.77
N GLU A 49 -4.32 -14.25 6.98
CA GLU A 49 -5.16 -13.21 6.36
C GLU A 49 -5.07 -13.22 4.82
N LEU A 50 -3.98 -13.74 4.21
CA LEU A 50 -3.84 -13.85 2.76
C LEU A 50 -3.99 -15.27 2.21
N THR A 51 -4.67 -16.15 2.95
CA THR A 51 -5.06 -17.47 2.41
C THR A 51 -5.91 -17.34 1.13
N ARG A 52 -6.65 -16.24 0.96
CA ARG A 52 -7.47 -15.92 -0.22
C ARG A 52 -6.74 -15.08 -1.29
N HIS A 53 -5.42 -15.11 -1.34
CA HIS A 53 -4.61 -14.32 -2.30
C HIS A 53 -4.94 -14.56 -3.78
N GLN A 54 -5.41 -15.76 -4.15
CA GLN A 54 -5.83 -16.05 -5.53
C GLN A 54 -7.04 -15.20 -5.94
N GLU A 55 -8.01 -15.03 -5.03
CA GLU A 55 -9.17 -14.17 -5.25
C GLU A 55 -8.76 -12.69 -5.30
N LEU A 56 -7.81 -12.28 -4.45
CA LEU A 56 -7.24 -10.93 -4.48
C LEU A 56 -6.61 -10.63 -5.85
N ALA A 57 -5.81 -11.56 -6.37
CA ALA A 57 -5.19 -11.43 -7.69
C ALA A 57 -6.25 -11.32 -8.80
N ALA A 58 -7.28 -12.18 -8.76
CA ALA A 58 -8.37 -12.15 -9.73
C ALA A 58 -9.18 -10.84 -9.68
N ALA A 59 -9.44 -10.30 -8.49
CA ALA A 59 -10.23 -9.09 -8.29
C ALA A 59 -9.50 -7.78 -8.64
N THR A 60 -8.16 -7.81 -8.71
CA THR A 60 -7.35 -6.59 -8.82
C THR A 60 -6.36 -6.61 -9.99
N GLY A 61 -6.10 -7.77 -10.59
CA GLY A 61 -5.09 -7.94 -11.63
C GLY A 61 -3.64 -7.97 -11.14
N VAL A 62 -3.39 -7.83 -9.82
CA VAL A 62 -2.03 -7.84 -9.28
C VAL A 62 -1.47 -9.25 -9.19
N ARG A 63 -0.16 -9.39 -9.43
CA ARG A 63 0.56 -10.62 -9.08
C ARG A 63 0.90 -10.63 -7.60
N VAL A 64 0.47 -11.66 -6.87
CA VAL A 64 0.76 -11.79 -5.44
C VAL A 64 2.01 -12.62 -5.21
N TYR A 65 2.90 -12.11 -4.36
CA TYR A 65 4.13 -12.77 -3.91
C TYR A 65 4.19 -12.78 -2.39
N PHE A 66 4.85 -13.77 -1.81
CA PHE A 66 5.05 -13.88 -0.38
C PHE A 66 6.51 -13.64 -0.01
N CYS A 67 6.73 -12.97 1.13
CA CYS A 67 8.06 -12.85 1.71
C CYS A 67 8.58 -14.23 2.13
N ASP A 68 9.89 -14.41 2.02
CA ASP A 68 10.57 -15.61 2.48
C ASP A 68 10.57 -15.66 4.02
N PRO A 69 10.44 -16.85 4.63
CA PRO A 69 10.58 -17.01 6.06
C PRO A 69 11.92 -16.42 6.54
N HIS A 70 11.91 -15.76 7.69
CA HIS A 70 13.11 -15.17 8.32
C HIS A 70 13.85 -14.09 7.47
N SER A 71 13.15 -13.42 6.55
CA SER A 71 13.72 -12.37 5.69
C SER A 71 13.19 -10.96 6.03
N PRO A 72 13.52 -10.38 7.20
CA PRO A 72 12.99 -9.08 7.64
C PRO A 72 13.39 -7.92 6.70
N TRP A 73 14.50 -8.02 5.97
CA TRP A 73 14.91 -6.99 5.01
C TRP A 73 13.91 -6.78 3.86
N GLN A 74 13.09 -7.79 3.53
CA GLN A 74 12.01 -7.65 2.55
C GLN A 74 10.86 -6.75 3.05
N ARG A 75 10.86 -6.40 4.36
CA ARG A 75 9.80 -5.64 5.04
C ARG A 75 10.25 -4.26 5.52
N GLY A 76 11.49 -3.85 5.29
CA GLY A 76 12.04 -2.62 5.86
C GLY A 76 11.22 -1.36 5.55
N THR A 77 10.57 -1.32 4.38
CA THR A 77 9.65 -0.23 4.02
C THR A 77 8.42 -0.21 4.93
N CYS A 78 7.78 -1.36 5.15
CA CYS A 78 6.61 -1.47 6.01
C CYS A 78 6.97 -1.15 7.47
N GLU A 79 8.13 -1.56 7.94
CA GLU A 79 8.59 -1.24 9.29
C GLU A 79 8.79 0.27 9.49
N ASN A 80 9.44 0.93 8.53
CA ASN A 80 9.59 2.39 8.55
C ASN A 80 8.23 3.12 8.51
N THR A 81 7.33 2.71 7.60
CA THR A 81 5.99 3.31 7.51
C THR A 81 5.17 3.09 8.78
N ASN A 82 5.25 1.90 9.39
CA ASN A 82 4.64 1.64 10.70
C ASN A 82 5.18 2.59 11.77
N GLY A 83 6.49 2.89 11.74
CA GLY A 83 7.10 3.90 12.62
C GLY A 83 6.49 5.29 12.45
N LEU A 84 6.20 5.70 11.22
CA LEU A 84 5.53 6.98 10.93
C LEU A 84 4.06 6.98 11.36
N LEU A 85 3.34 5.88 11.10
CA LEU A 85 1.94 5.73 11.49
C LEU A 85 1.74 5.82 13.00
N ARG A 86 2.73 5.43 13.80
CA ARG A 86 2.68 5.56 15.27
C ARG A 86 2.57 7.00 15.78
N GLN A 87 2.80 8.01 14.94
CA GLN A 87 2.53 9.41 15.27
C GLN A 87 1.03 9.72 15.34
N TYR A 88 0.21 8.91 14.66
CA TYR A 88 -1.25 9.06 14.57
C TYR A 88 -2.00 7.92 15.27
N LEU A 89 -1.46 6.70 15.16
CA LEU A 89 -2.00 5.47 15.71
C LEU A 89 -0.97 4.85 16.66
N PRO A 90 -0.85 5.36 17.91
CA PRO A 90 0.02 4.80 18.92
C PRO A 90 -0.14 3.28 19.07
N LYS A 91 0.90 2.63 19.58
CA LYS A 91 0.85 1.17 19.78
C LYS A 91 -0.28 0.83 20.78
N GLY A 92 -1.14 -0.11 20.40
CA GLY A 92 -2.28 -0.53 21.22
C GLY A 92 -3.52 0.34 21.06
N THR A 93 -3.51 1.33 20.17
CA THR A 93 -4.72 2.03 19.75
C THR A 93 -5.75 1.03 19.24
N ASP A 94 -6.96 1.10 19.79
CA ASP A 94 -8.11 0.40 19.23
C ASP A 94 -8.41 0.98 17.85
N LEU A 95 -8.23 0.17 16.80
CA LEU A 95 -8.48 0.60 15.43
C LEU A 95 -9.97 0.47 15.05
N SER A 96 -10.80 -0.16 15.87
CA SER A 96 -12.22 -0.36 15.58
C SER A 96 -13.02 0.95 15.62
N VAL A 97 -12.56 1.93 16.40
CA VAL A 97 -13.20 3.25 16.51
C VAL A 97 -12.92 4.16 15.32
N TYR A 98 -11.98 3.80 14.45
CA TYR A 98 -11.63 4.59 13.27
C TYR A 98 -12.48 4.16 12.08
N THR A 99 -13.04 5.16 11.41
CA THR A 99 -13.67 5.01 10.11
C THR A 99 -12.62 4.89 9.00
N GLN A 100 -13.03 4.40 7.83
CA GLN A 100 -12.16 4.36 6.67
C GLN A 100 -11.70 5.77 6.25
N ASP A 101 -12.57 6.78 6.39
CA ASP A 101 -12.26 8.18 6.04
C ASP A 101 -11.19 8.78 6.96
N GLU A 102 -11.23 8.48 8.27
CA GLU A 102 -10.19 8.92 9.21
C GLU A 102 -8.85 8.27 8.91
N LEU A 103 -8.85 6.99 8.54
CA LEU A 103 -7.62 6.30 8.11
C LEU A 103 -7.09 6.89 6.80
N ASP A 104 -7.97 7.28 5.88
CA ASP A 104 -7.57 7.94 4.64
C ASP A 104 -6.99 9.34 4.90
N ALA A 105 -7.56 10.11 5.82
CA ALA A 105 -6.99 11.39 6.25
C ALA A 105 -5.58 11.25 6.86
N ILE A 106 -5.33 10.18 7.64
CA ILE A 106 -3.99 9.86 8.17
C ILE A 106 -3.03 9.51 7.02
N ALA A 107 -3.48 8.66 6.09
CA ALA A 107 -2.70 8.27 4.92
C ALA A 107 -2.34 9.51 4.07
N ASP A 108 -3.30 10.39 3.82
CA ASP A 108 -3.12 11.63 3.06
C ASP A 108 -2.12 12.58 3.74
N SER A 109 -2.19 12.70 5.07
CA SER A 109 -1.21 13.48 5.82
C SER A 109 0.21 12.93 5.66
N LEU A 110 0.39 11.60 5.60
CA LEU A 110 1.68 10.98 5.32
C LEU A 110 2.08 11.08 3.84
N ASN A 111 1.13 10.99 2.93
CA ASN A 111 1.35 11.02 1.47
C ASN A 111 1.68 12.42 0.94
N ASN A 112 1.28 13.47 1.66
CA ASN A 112 1.66 14.86 1.37
C ASN A 112 2.94 15.31 2.10
N ARG A 113 3.55 14.44 2.92
CA ARG A 113 4.76 14.80 3.68
C ARG A 113 6.02 14.57 2.85
N PRO A 114 6.87 15.60 2.63
CA PRO A 114 8.18 15.48 1.99
C PRO A 114 9.05 14.33 2.55
N ARG A 115 9.74 13.60 1.66
CA ARG A 115 10.66 12.53 2.06
C ARG A 115 12.06 12.80 1.54
N ALA A 116 13.06 12.72 2.42
CA ALA A 116 14.47 12.88 2.03
C ALA A 116 14.89 11.86 0.95
N THR A 117 14.36 10.62 0.99
CA THR A 117 14.61 9.59 -0.04
C THR A 117 14.08 9.96 -1.43
N HIS A 118 13.25 10.98 -1.54
CA HIS A 118 12.68 11.50 -2.78
C HIS A 118 13.11 12.95 -3.02
N ALA A 119 14.29 13.36 -2.55
CA ALA A 119 14.77 14.74 -2.68
C ALA A 119 13.74 15.78 -2.17
N PHE A 120 13.02 15.43 -1.10
CA PHE A 120 11.95 16.22 -0.48
C PHE A 120 10.66 16.37 -1.28
N TYR A 121 10.47 15.62 -2.37
CA TYR A 121 9.13 15.38 -2.90
C TYR A 121 8.32 14.48 -1.96
N SER A 122 7.02 14.72 -1.90
CA SER A 122 6.06 13.90 -1.18
C SER A 122 5.75 12.60 -1.94
N PRO A 123 5.31 11.53 -1.24
CA PRO A 123 4.87 10.31 -1.90
C PRO A 123 3.82 10.53 -2.99
N LEU A 124 2.88 11.44 -2.75
CA LEU A 124 1.82 11.76 -3.71
C LEU A 124 2.39 12.38 -5.01
N GLU A 125 3.34 13.31 -4.91
CA GLU A 125 3.99 13.92 -6.06
C GLU A 125 4.78 12.89 -6.89
N VAL A 126 5.55 12.03 -6.22
CA VAL A 126 6.31 10.97 -6.88
C VAL A 126 5.38 9.96 -7.56
N PHE A 127 4.28 9.60 -6.90
CA PHE A 127 3.27 8.71 -7.46
C PHE A 127 2.61 9.32 -8.71
N ALA A 128 2.21 10.60 -8.65
CA ALA A 128 1.64 11.31 -9.78
C ALA A 128 2.60 11.38 -10.98
N ALA A 129 3.88 11.67 -10.75
CA ALA A 129 4.90 11.67 -11.80
C ALA A 129 5.12 10.27 -12.40
N THR A 130 5.06 9.22 -11.57
CA THR A 130 5.16 7.83 -12.03
C THR A 130 3.96 7.46 -12.90
N LEU A 131 2.74 7.85 -12.51
CA LEU A 131 1.53 7.64 -13.29
C LEU A 131 1.58 8.35 -14.64
N ALA A 132 2.00 9.62 -14.67
CA ALA A 132 2.17 10.38 -15.90
C ALA A 132 3.16 9.70 -16.85
N SER A 133 4.27 9.17 -16.32
CA SER A 133 5.28 8.47 -17.12
C SER A 133 4.76 7.12 -17.65
N ALA A 134 3.95 6.40 -16.88
CA ALA A 134 3.38 5.11 -17.27
C ALA A 134 2.24 5.22 -18.30
N THR A 135 1.61 6.40 -18.39
CA THR A 135 0.48 6.66 -19.31
C THR A 135 0.89 7.37 -20.59
N GLN A 136 2.15 7.82 -20.71
CA GLN A 136 2.67 8.33 -21.96
C GLN A 136 2.84 7.18 -22.98
N PRO A 137 2.35 7.32 -24.22
CA PRO A 137 2.65 6.36 -25.27
C PRO A 137 4.15 6.32 -25.48
N GLN A 138 4.73 5.11 -25.49
CA GLN A 138 6.13 4.94 -25.88
C GLN A 138 6.28 5.47 -27.31
N ASN A 139 6.87 6.67 -27.46
CA ASN A 139 7.27 7.14 -28.78
C ASN A 139 8.29 6.14 -29.32
N ALA A 140 7.87 5.39 -30.34
CA ALA A 140 8.70 4.52 -31.13
C ALA A 140 9.92 5.32 -31.61
N LYS A 141 11.10 5.00 -31.07
CA LYS A 141 12.36 5.44 -31.64
C LYS A 141 12.73 4.41 -32.71
N HIS A 142 12.65 4.86 -33.96
CA HIS A 142 13.28 4.26 -35.13
C HIS A 142 14.80 4.23 -34.99
#